data_AF-A0A1G0GN30-F1
#
_entry.id   AF-A0A1G0GN30-F1
#
_cell.length_a   1.000
_cell.length_b   1.000
_cell.length_c   1.000
_cell.angle_alpha   90.00
_cell.angle_beta   90.00
_cell.angle_gamma   90.00
#
_symmetry.space_group_name_H-M   'P 1'
#
loop_
_entity.id
_entity.type
_entity.pdbx_description
1 polymer ?
#
loop_
_entity_poly.entity_id
_entity_poly.type
_entity_poly.pdbx_seq_one_letter_code
_entity_poly.pdbx_strand_id
1 'polypeptide(L)'
;MKIVSMVKMGACFLMAIIVAGCHEYTPPTSHYGTGRYRCFYHDARNGRLYRGVADSQDDAILAAKNACRNAPPKDIEHKYCHFGECIFK
;
A
#
# COMPACT_ATOMS: atom_id res chain seq x y z
N MET A 1 -18.41 -61.57 14.26
CA MET A 1 -17.20 -60.87 14.75
C MET A 1 -16.03 -61.13 13.81
N LYS A 2 -15.56 -60.12 13.09
CA LYS A 2 -14.14 -59.77 12.86
C LYS A 2 -14.08 -58.59 11.88
N ILE A 3 -13.39 -57.55 12.34
CA ILE A 3 -13.23 -56.22 11.76
C ILE A 3 -11.97 -56.24 10.90
N VAL A 4 -12.04 -55.72 9.68
CA VAL A 4 -10.91 -55.15 8.91
C VAL A 4 -11.57 -54.24 7.87
N SER A 5 -11.73 -52.93 8.10
CA SER A 5 -10.71 -51.88 8.14
C SER A 5 -9.66 -52.02 7.05
N MET A 6 -9.85 -51.29 5.95
CA MET A 6 -8.81 -50.40 5.39
C MET A 6 -9.44 -49.46 4.34
N VAL A 7 -9.99 -48.36 4.84
CA VAL A 7 -10.29 -47.15 4.07
C VAL A 7 -8.95 -46.54 3.64
N LYS A 8 -8.65 -46.61 2.35
CA LYS A 8 -7.57 -45.85 1.71
C LYS A 8 -8.18 -45.10 0.53
N MET A 9 -8.91 -44.03 0.82
CA MET A 9 -9.25 -43.03 -0.19
C MET A 9 -8.53 -41.73 0.16
N GLY A 10 -7.75 -41.28 -0.80
CA GLY A 10 -6.77 -40.23 -0.67
C GLY A 10 -7.42 -38.90 -0.35
N ALA A 11 -7.03 -38.33 0.78
CA ALA A 11 -7.24 -36.94 1.11
C ALA A 11 -5.90 -36.21 0.91
N CYS A 12 -5.61 -35.82 -0.32
CA CYS A 12 -4.65 -34.75 -0.56
C CYS A 12 -5.43 -33.51 -1.00
N PHE A 13 -5.90 -32.81 0.03
CA PHE A 13 -6.20 -31.38 0.03
C PHE A 13 -5.06 -30.61 -0.65
N LEU A 14 -5.20 -30.33 -1.94
CA LEU A 14 -4.47 -29.22 -2.56
C LEU A 14 -5.28 -27.96 -2.27
N MET A 15 -5.15 -27.46 -1.03
CA MET A 15 -5.44 -26.06 -0.76
C MET A 15 -4.52 -25.23 -1.66
N ALA A 16 -5.08 -24.68 -2.73
CA ALA A 16 -4.50 -23.55 -3.41
C ALA A 16 -4.45 -22.40 -2.41
N ILE A 17 -3.30 -22.27 -1.75
CA ILE A 17 -2.98 -21.16 -0.86
C ILE A 17 -2.99 -19.92 -1.76
N ILE A 18 -4.05 -19.14 -1.60
CA ILE A 18 -4.21 -17.79 -2.10
C ILE A 18 -2.98 -17.04 -1.60
N VAL A 19 -2.04 -16.74 -2.50
CA VAL A 19 -0.99 -15.76 -2.24
C VAL A 19 -1.69 -14.41 -2.21
N ALA A 20 -2.31 -14.10 -1.07
CA ALA A 20 -2.67 -12.74 -0.73
C ALA A 20 -1.36 -11.95 -0.80
N GLY A 21 -1.32 -10.98 -1.72
CA GLY A 21 -0.14 -10.20 -2.00
C GLY A 21 0.55 -9.75 -0.72
N CYS A 22 1.87 -9.84 -0.70
CA CYS A 22 2.70 -9.23 0.32
C CYS A 22 2.38 -7.73 0.36
N HIS A 23 1.41 -7.34 1.18
CA HIS A 23 1.35 -5.99 1.69
C HIS A 23 2.52 -5.95 2.66
N GLU A 24 3.65 -5.45 2.19
CA GLU A 24 4.83 -5.21 3.03
C GLU A 24 4.34 -4.47 4.27
N TYR A 25 4.37 -5.17 5.41
CA TYR A 25 4.09 -4.57 6.69
C TYR A 25 5.26 -3.62 6.97
N THR A 26 5.10 -2.35 6.59
CA THR A 26 5.95 -1.27 7.08
C THR A 26 5.63 -1.08 8.55
N PRO A 27 6.54 -1.40 9.48
CA PRO A 27 6.30 -1.14 10.89
C PRO A 27 6.08 0.38 11.06
N PRO A 28 5.11 0.81 11.89
CA PRO A 28 4.95 2.23 12.19
C PRO A 28 6.26 2.71 12.83
N THR A 29 7.01 3.55 12.10
CA THR A 29 8.25 4.11 12.62
C THR A 29 7.93 5.06 13.77
N SER A 30 8.08 4.50 14.97
CA SER A 30 8.55 5.14 16.20
C SER A 30 7.80 6.39 16.68
N HIS A 31 7.02 6.18 17.73
CA HIS A 31 6.28 7.15 18.54
C HIS A 31 7.12 8.24 19.27
N TYR A 32 8.39 8.51 18.92
CA TYR A 32 9.25 9.44 19.71
C TYR A 32 10.27 10.26 18.89
N GLY A 33 9.94 10.65 17.66
CA GLY A 33 10.70 11.66 16.92
C GLY A 33 9.92 12.96 16.77
N THR A 34 10.50 14.11 17.08
CA THR A 34 9.95 15.41 16.68
C THR A 34 10.19 15.59 15.19
N GLY A 35 9.29 15.08 14.36
CA GLY A 35 9.41 15.11 12.90
C GLY A 35 8.04 15.11 12.22
N ARG A 36 8.02 15.44 10.93
CA ARG A 36 6.84 15.40 10.07
C ARG A 36 7.06 14.43 8.92
N TYR A 37 6.01 13.72 8.56
CA TYR A 37 5.97 12.95 7.34
C TYR A 37 5.97 13.89 6.13
N ARG A 38 6.80 13.57 5.14
CA ARG A 38 6.86 14.21 3.83
C ARG A 38 6.61 13.13 2.79
N CYS A 39 5.41 13.10 2.23
CA CYS A 39 5.04 12.14 1.19
C CYS A 39 4.99 12.81 -0.18
N PHE A 40 5.26 12.03 -1.22
CA PHE A 40 5.38 12.53 -2.59
C PHE A 40 4.47 11.74 -3.55
N TYR A 41 3.81 12.46 -4.45
CA TYR A 41 3.10 11.92 -5.60
C TYR A 41 3.76 12.41 -6.89
N HIS A 42 3.87 11.52 -7.86
CA HIS A 42 4.42 11.81 -9.18
C HIS A 42 3.29 11.86 -10.22
N ASP A 43 3.28 12.91 -11.05
CA ASP A 43 2.41 13.02 -12.21
C ASP A 43 3.11 12.46 -13.46
N ALA A 44 2.66 11.30 -13.93
CA ALA A 44 3.24 10.58 -15.07
C ALA A 44 3.19 11.36 -16.39
N ARG A 45 2.37 12.42 -16.52
CA ARG A 45 2.25 13.21 -17.75
C ARG A 45 3.41 14.19 -17.94
N ASN A 46 3.90 14.75 -16.83
CA ASN A 46 4.83 15.87 -16.85
C ASN A 46 6.06 15.67 -15.95
N GLY A 47 6.15 14.54 -15.24
CA GLY A 47 7.29 14.24 -14.37
C GLY A 47 7.29 14.99 -13.04
N ARG A 48 6.27 15.80 -12.73
CA ARG A 48 6.27 16.67 -11.55
C ARG A 48 5.99 15.88 -10.28
N LEU A 49 6.70 16.25 -9.22
CA LEU A 49 6.49 15.75 -7.87
C LEU A 49 5.66 16.74 -7.04
N TYR A 50 4.65 16.22 -6.35
CA TYR A 50 3.78 16.95 -5.45
C TYR A 50 3.99 16.44 -4.03
N ARG A 51 4.28 17.35 -3.11
CA ARG A 51 4.63 17.03 -1.73
C ARG A 51 3.47 17.35 -0.79
N GLY A 52 3.15 16.42 0.09
CA GLY A 52 2.33 16.62 1.27
C GLY A 52 3.17 16.52 2.53
N VAL A 53 2.89 17.36 3.53
CA VAL A 53 3.62 17.39 4.80
C VAL A 53 2.62 17.41 5.95
N ALA A 54 2.73 16.47 6.88
CA ALA A 54 1.87 16.40 8.05
C ALA A 54 2.55 15.64 9.21
N ASP A 55 1.97 15.75 10.41
CA ASP A 55 2.46 15.04 11.59
C ASP A 55 2.12 13.53 11.52
N SER A 56 1.11 13.14 10.73
CA SER A 56 0.77 11.75 10.42
C SER A 56 1.13 11.39 8.97
N GLN A 57 1.46 10.12 8.74
CA GLN A 57 1.76 9.62 7.40
C GLN A 57 0.53 9.72 6.48
N ASP A 58 -0.64 9.33 6.96
CA ASP A 58 -1.87 9.31 6.17
C ASP A 58 -2.29 10.72 5.71
N ASP A 59 -2.16 11.72 6.59
CA ASP A 59 -2.45 13.11 6.24
C ASP A 59 -1.45 13.65 5.22
N ALA A 60 -0.18 13.27 5.35
CA ALA A 60 0.86 13.66 4.40
C ALA A 60 0.62 13.00 3.02
N ILE A 61 0.18 11.74 2.97
CA ILE A 61 -0.22 11.04 1.74
C ILE A 61 -1.42 11.75 1.12
N LEU A 62 -2.47 12.02 1.89
CA LEU A 62 -3.69 12.65 1.40
C LEU A 62 -3.42 14.05 0.85
N ALA A 63 -2.61 14.83 1.54
CA ALA A 63 -2.18 16.15 1.09
C ALA A 63 -1.40 16.07 -0.23
N ALA A 64 -0.44 15.15 -0.35
CA ALA A 64 0.35 14.96 -1.58
C ALA A 64 -0.51 14.51 -2.76
N LYS A 65 -1.40 13.54 -2.52
CA LYS A 65 -2.35 13.00 -3.50
C LYS A 65 -3.30 14.09 -4.02
N ASN A 66 -3.88 14.87 -3.12
CA ASN A 66 -4.79 15.94 -3.47
C ASN A 66 -4.07 17.06 -4.22
N ALA A 67 -2.84 17.40 -3.84
CA ALA A 67 -2.03 18.36 -4.57
C ALA A 67 -1.77 17.90 -6.01
N CYS A 68 -1.40 16.63 -6.22
CA CYS A 68 -1.19 16.07 -7.56
C CYS A 68 -2.47 16.08 -8.40
N ARG A 69 -3.57 15.53 -7.85
CA ARG A 69 -4.83 15.38 -8.60
C ARG A 69 -5.46 16.70 -9.00
N ASN A 70 -5.29 17.73 -8.18
CA ASN A 70 -5.86 19.05 -8.42
C ASN A 70 -4.94 19.96 -9.24
N ALA A 71 -3.70 19.57 -9.49
CA ALA A 71 -2.80 20.33 -10.34
C ALA A 71 -3.27 20.28 -11.81
N PRO A 72 -3.25 21.39 -12.56
CA PRO A 72 -3.64 21.40 -13.97
C PRO A 72 -2.63 20.62 -14.86
N PRO A 73 -3.10 19.76 -15.78
CA PRO A 73 -4.50 19.33 -15.97
C PRO A 73 -4.96 18.38 -14.85
N LYS A 74 -6.18 18.56 -14.32
CA LYS A 74 -6.67 17.74 -13.20
C LYS A 74 -6.72 16.25 -13.57
N ASP A 75 -6.34 15.38 -12.64
CA ASP A 75 -6.41 13.91 -12.80
C ASP A 75 -7.70 13.34 -12.20
N ILE A 76 -8.82 13.65 -12.86
CA ILE A 76 -10.19 13.25 -12.45
C ILE A 76 -10.33 11.73 -12.46
N GLU A 77 -9.74 11.06 -13.45
CA GLU A 77 -9.80 9.60 -13.62
C GLU A 77 -8.78 8.84 -12.79
N HIS A 78 -7.89 9.55 -12.07
CA HIS A 78 -6.91 8.98 -11.15
C HIS A 78 -5.89 8.07 -11.83
N LYS A 79 -5.51 8.40 -13.06
CA LYS A 79 -4.63 7.57 -13.91
C LYS A 79 -3.17 8.01 -13.88
N TYR A 80 -2.90 9.26 -13.50
CA TYR A 80 -1.59 9.89 -13.72
C TYR A 80 -0.84 10.18 -12.43
N CYS A 81 -1.56 10.34 -11.32
CA CYS A 81 -0.97 10.60 -10.02
C CYS A 81 -0.64 9.30 -9.27
N HIS A 82 0.64 8.97 -9.20
CA HIS A 82 1.14 7.77 -8.52
C HIS A 82 1.86 8.14 -7.23
N PHE A 83 1.72 7.30 -6.20
CA PHE A 83 2.49 7.43 -4.98
C PHE A 83 3.97 7.16 -5.28
N GLY A 84 4.86 8.02 -4.80
CA GLY A 84 6.30 7.84 -4.87
C GLY A 84 6.83 7.26 -3.57
N GLU A 85 7.29 8.14 -2.68
CA GLU A 85 7.85 7.77 -1.38
C GLU A 85 7.22 8.59 -0.25
N CYS A 86 7.40 8.13 0.99
CA CYS A 86 7.15 8.93 2.17
C CYS A 86 8.30 8.80 3.18
N ILE A 87 8.76 9.96 3.66
CA ILE A 87 9.92 10.06 4.54
C ILE A 87 9.52 10.80 5.82
N PHE A 88 9.85 10.24 6.98
CA PHE A 88 9.76 10.95 8.25
C PHE A 88 11.01 11.82 8.43
N LYS A 89 10.84 13.14 8.59
CA LYS A 89 11.94 14.11 8.74
C LYS A 89 11.70 15.13 9.84
#